data_AF-A0A1H2FLU3-F1
#
_entry.id   AF-A0A1H2FLU3-F1
#
_cell.length_a   1.000
_cell.length_b   1.000
_cell.length_c   1.000
_cell.angle_alpha   90.00
_cell.angle_beta   90.00
_cell.angle_gamma   90.00
#
_symmetry.space_group_name_H-M   'P 1'
#
loop_
_entity.id
_entity.type
_entity.pdbx_description
1 polymer ?
#
loop_
_entity_poly.entity_id
_entity_poly.type
_entity_poly.pdbx_seq_one_letter_code
_entity_poly.pdbx_strand_id
1 'polypeptide(L)'
;MSDPVTEPKRQISIPLDFPVDEKTKDGNRTHSSLTMKRPRTKHVKKLVVLLGADFPAKLFGAAGTGKAADAAADKAAAEALALLTEPERLDALTEILADMCGVPPTVIDDLDPMDLFSVGRATLDFFPALMSAFASQSS
;
A
#
# COMPACT_ATOMS: atom_id res chain seq x y z
N MET A 1 1.93 22.09 24.62
CA MET A 1 2.36 22.07 23.20
C MET A 1 1.40 21.16 22.49
N SER A 2 0.48 21.72 21.71
CA SER A 2 -0.49 20.95 20.93
C SER A 2 0.23 20.46 19.68
N ASP A 3 0.27 19.15 19.45
CA ASP A 3 0.80 18.59 18.21
C ASP A 3 0.07 19.22 17.01
N PRO A 4 0.78 19.55 15.92
CA PRO A 4 0.13 20.06 14.73
C PRO A 4 -0.84 18.98 14.21
N VAL A 5 -2.13 19.31 14.17
CA VAL A 5 -3.17 18.49 13.56
C VAL A 5 -2.81 18.35 12.08
N THR A 6 -2.13 17.27 11.74
CA THR A 6 -1.76 16.96 10.36
C THR A 6 -3.05 16.60 9.64
N GLU A 7 -3.53 17.47 8.76
CA GLU A 7 -4.73 17.19 7.97
C GLU A 7 -4.56 15.86 7.21
N PRO A 8 -5.59 14.99 7.20
CA PRO A 8 -5.48 13.71 6.54
C PRO A 8 -5.30 13.90 5.03
N LYS A 9 -4.12 13.52 4.52
CA LYS A 9 -3.81 13.53 3.08
C LYS A 9 -4.91 12.79 2.31
N ARG A 10 -5.57 13.48 1.37
CA ARG A 10 -6.63 12.89 0.53
C ARG A 10 -6.06 12.16 -0.69
N GLN A 11 -4.90 12.62 -1.14
CA GLN A 11 -4.18 12.10 -2.29
C GLN A 11 -2.68 12.31 -2.12
N ILE A 12 -1.89 11.47 -2.77
CA ILE A 12 -0.43 11.53 -2.80
C ILE A 12 -0.02 11.45 -4.26
N SER A 13 0.83 12.37 -4.69
CA SER A 13 1.46 12.32 -6.01
C SER A 13 2.76 11.57 -5.88
N ILE A 14 2.94 10.56 -6.73
CA ILE A 14 4.10 9.67 -6.74
C ILE A 14 4.80 9.94 -8.08
N PRO A 15 5.94 10.64 -8.10
CA PRO A 15 6.74 10.75 -9.32
C PRO A 15 7.22 9.35 -9.71
N LEU A 16 7.23 9.06 -11.01
CA LEU A 16 7.81 7.83 -11.56
C LEU A 16 9.21 8.15 -12.09
N ASP A 17 10.18 7.31 -11.75
CA ASP A 17 11.52 7.37 -12.32
C ASP A 17 11.49 6.89 -13.77
N PHE A 18 10.63 5.91 -14.09
CA PHE A 18 10.42 5.40 -15.44
C PHE A 18 8.98 5.62 -15.90
N PRO A 19 8.75 6.38 -16.98
CA PRO A 19 7.41 6.61 -17.49
C PRO A 19 6.73 5.30 -17.94
N VAL A 20 5.46 5.13 -17.60
CA VAL A 20 4.66 3.95 -17.98
C VAL A 20 3.53 4.35 -18.93
N ASP A 21 3.30 3.51 -19.94
CA ASP A 21 2.25 3.71 -20.93
C ASP A 21 0.94 3.01 -20.54
N GLU A 22 -0.15 3.75 -20.56
CA GLU A 22 -1.52 3.25 -20.43
C GLU A 22 -2.17 3.17 -21.80
N LYS A 23 -2.66 1.99 -22.18
CA LYS A 23 -3.51 1.84 -23.37
C LYS A 23 -4.94 2.26 -23.04
N THR A 24 -5.33 3.44 -23.50
CA THR A 24 -6.70 3.96 -23.37
C THR A 24 -7.47 3.78 -24.66
N LYS A 25 -8.80 3.93 -24.61
CA LYS A 25 -9.66 3.88 -25.80
C LYS A 25 -9.35 4.99 -26.82
N ASP A 26 -8.78 6.10 -26.35
CA ASP A 26 -8.49 7.30 -27.14
C ASP A 26 -7.01 7.38 -27.59
N GLY A 27 -6.19 6.36 -27.25
CA GLY A 27 -4.77 6.29 -27.58
C GLY A 27 -3.89 5.84 -26.42
N ASN A 28 -2.57 5.96 -26.57
CA ASN A 28 -1.63 5.70 -25.49
C ASN A 28 -1.46 6.96 -24.63
N ARG A 29 -1.57 6.80 -23.32
CA ARG A 29 -1.30 7.85 -22.33
C ARG A 29 -0.05 7.47 -21.54
N THR A 30 0.99 8.29 -21.62
CA THR A 30 2.19 8.11 -20.81
C THR A 30 2.05 8.80 -19.45
N HIS A 31 2.37 8.08 -18.38
CA HIS A 31 2.38 8.58 -17.01
C HIS A 31 3.82 8.79 -16.57
N SER A 32 4.18 10.02 -16.20
CA SER A 32 5.42 10.34 -15.48
C SER A 32 5.21 10.46 -13.97
N SER A 33 3.96 10.34 -13.51
CA SER A 33 3.58 10.32 -12.10
C SER A 33 2.23 9.63 -11.94
N LEU A 34 2.02 9.00 -10.78
CA LEU A 34 0.73 8.44 -10.37
C LEU A 34 0.13 9.27 -9.24
N THR A 35 -1.19 9.46 -9.27
CA THR A 35 -1.92 10.10 -8.16
C THR A 35 -2.68 9.03 -7.39
N MET A 36 -2.17 8.67 -6.21
CA MET A 36 -2.81 7.72 -5.33
C MET A 36 -3.83 8.40 -4.44
N LYS A 37 -5.07 7.92 -4.46
CA LYS A 37 -6.16 8.39 -3.60
C LYS A 37 -6.15 7.62 -2.28
N ARG A 38 -6.63 8.27 -1.21
CA ARG A 38 -6.79 7.64 0.09
C ARG A 38 -7.61 6.33 -0.01
N PRO A 39 -7.14 5.23 0.60
CA PRO A 39 -7.87 3.98 0.69
C PRO A 39 -9.30 4.19 1.20
N ARG A 40 -10.27 3.60 0.50
CA ARG A 40 -11.68 3.59 0.90
C ARG A 40 -12.04 2.24 1.51
N THR A 41 -13.20 2.16 2.15
CA THR A 41 -13.72 0.91 2.73
C THR A 41 -13.73 -0.25 1.73
N LYS A 42 -13.95 0.01 0.43
CA LYS A 42 -13.86 -1.04 -0.61
C LYS A 42 -12.46 -1.67 -0.73
N HIS A 43 -11.39 -0.87 -0.62
CA HIS A 43 -10.02 -1.36 -0.71
C HIS A 43 -9.65 -2.17 0.54
N VAL A 44 -10.05 -1.68 1.71
CA VAL A 44 -9.83 -2.41 2.97
C VAL A 44 -10.55 -3.76 2.93
N LYS A 45 -11.82 -3.80 2.48
CA LYS A 45 -12.55 -5.06 2.32
C LYS A 45 -11.82 -6.05 1.40
N LYS A 46 -11.34 -5.60 0.24
CA LYS A 46 -10.54 -6.43 -0.68
C LYS A 46 -9.26 -6.94 0.00
N LEU A 47 -8.54 -6.08 0.71
CA LEU A 47 -7.31 -6.43 1.42
C LEU A 47 -7.55 -7.47 2.53
N VAL A 48 -8.66 -7.37 3.28
CA VAL A 48 -9.02 -8.38 4.29
C VAL A 48 -9.32 -9.74 3.65
N VAL A 49 -10.03 -9.77 2.52
CA VAL A 49 -10.26 -11.01 1.77
C VAL A 49 -8.93 -11.59 1.29
N LEU A 50 -8.02 -10.73 0.82
CA LEU A 50 -6.71 -11.11 0.31
C LEU A 50 -5.82 -11.73 1.39
N LEU A 51 -5.74 -11.12 2.57
CA LEU A 51 -4.80 -11.50 3.62
C LEU A 51 -5.41 -12.43 4.68
N GLY A 52 -6.72 -12.69 4.60
CA GLY A 52 -7.48 -13.47 5.55
C GLY A 52 -8.09 -12.63 6.67
N ALA A 53 -9.19 -13.12 7.24
CA ALA A 53 -9.99 -12.41 8.26
C ALA A 53 -9.20 -12.09 9.54
N ASP A 54 -8.13 -12.84 9.82
CA ASP A 54 -7.29 -12.65 10.99
C ASP A 54 -6.26 -11.53 10.80
N PHE A 55 -5.99 -11.12 9.55
CA PHE A 55 -4.95 -10.14 9.25
C PHE A 55 -5.20 -8.77 9.88
N PRO A 56 -6.41 -8.16 9.84
CA PRO A 56 -6.69 -6.91 10.54
C PRO A 56 -6.45 -7.02 12.04
N ALA A 57 -6.81 -8.15 12.66
CA ALA A 57 -6.58 -8.35 14.09
C ALA A 57 -5.08 -8.47 14.41
N LYS A 58 -4.29 -9.12 13.55
CA LYS A 58 -2.82 -9.17 13.66
C LYS A 58 -2.21 -7.77 13.46
N LEU A 59 -2.68 -7.03 12.47
CA LEU A 59 -2.18 -5.72 12.09
C LEU A 59 -2.49 -4.64 13.13
N PHE A 60 -3.72 -4.60 13.65
CA PHE A 60 -4.16 -3.63 14.65
C PHE A 60 -3.90 -4.11 16.08
N GLY A 61 -3.81 -5.42 16.32
CA GLY A 61 -3.42 -5.99 17.61
C GLY A 61 -1.94 -5.81 17.92
N ALA A 62 -1.09 -5.70 16.90
CA ALA A 62 0.34 -5.39 17.04
C ALA A 62 0.63 -3.89 17.28
N ALA A 63 -0.38 -3.01 17.20
CA ALA A 63 -0.25 -1.58 17.51
C ALA A 63 -0.19 -1.28 19.02
N GLY A 64 -0.08 -2.29 19.88
CA GLY A 64 0.19 -2.13 21.32
C GLY A 64 1.63 -1.65 21.57
N THR A 65 1.84 -0.80 22.57
CA THR A 65 3.17 -0.28 22.90
C THR A 65 3.99 -1.31 23.68
N GLY A 66 5.04 -1.89 23.08
CA GLY A 66 6.05 -2.70 23.78
C GLY A 66 6.79 -3.71 22.89
N LYS A 67 7.98 -4.16 23.32
CA LYS A 67 8.87 -5.07 22.55
C LYS A 67 8.22 -6.39 22.07
N ALA A 68 7.23 -6.89 22.79
CA ALA A 68 6.49 -8.09 22.38
C ALA A 68 5.49 -7.80 21.25
N ALA A 69 4.98 -6.58 21.16
CA ALA A 69 4.12 -6.12 20.08
C ALA A 69 4.91 -5.85 18.80
N ASP A 70 6.16 -5.36 18.92
CA ASP A 70 7.08 -5.20 17.79
C ASP A 70 7.39 -6.55 17.13
N ALA A 71 7.77 -7.57 17.91
CA ALA A 71 8.03 -8.92 17.36
C ALA A 71 6.77 -9.58 16.73
N ALA A 72 5.57 -9.25 17.24
CA ALA A 72 4.32 -9.70 16.65
C ALA A 72 3.98 -8.94 15.35
N ALA A 73 4.30 -7.64 15.28
CA ALA A 73 4.19 -6.83 14.06
C ALA A 73 5.12 -7.38 12.97
N ASP A 74 6.37 -7.68 13.32
CA ASP A 74 7.38 -8.23 12.40
C ASP A 74 6.92 -9.57 11.81
N LYS A 75 6.38 -10.44 12.66
CA LYS A 75 5.83 -11.72 12.23
C LYS A 75 4.59 -11.54 11.35
N ALA A 76 3.69 -10.63 11.70
CA ALA A 76 2.50 -10.34 10.90
C ALA A 76 2.87 -9.75 9.52
N ALA A 77 3.90 -8.91 9.46
CA ALA A 77 4.45 -8.37 8.23
C ALA A 77 5.10 -9.45 7.35
N ALA A 78 5.92 -10.32 7.94
CA ALA A 78 6.54 -11.44 7.22
C ALA A 78 5.50 -12.44 6.71
N GLU A 79 4.47 -12.75 7.50
CA GLU A 79 3.33 -13.59 7.07
C GLU A 79 2.54 -12.92 5.94
N ALA A 80 2.30 -11.61 6.01
CA ALA A 80 1.64 -10.88 4.93
C ALA A 80 2.47 -10.90 3.64
N LEU A 81 3.77 -10.65 3.72
CA LEU A 81 4.70 -10.73 2.60
C LEU A 81 4.72 -12.14 2.00
N ALA A 82 4.72 -13.18 2.83
CA ALA A 82 4.68 -14.57 2.38
C ALA A 82 3.36 -14.89 1.67
N LEU A 83 2.21 -14.42 2.18
CA LEU A 83 0.92 -14.56 1.49
C LEU A 83 0.92 -13.82 0.15
N LEU A 84 1.56 -12.66 0.08
CA LEU A 84 1.75 -11.90 -1.15
C LEU A 84 2.75 -12.54 -2.12
N THR A 85 3.23 -13.78 -1.90
CA THR A 85 4.00 -14.53 -2.92
C THR A 85 3.12 -15.40 -3.81
N GLU A 86 1.83 -15.55 -3.49
CA GLU A 86 0.87 -16.24 -4.34
C GLU A 86 0.45 -15.35 -5.52
N PRO A 87 0.58 -15.80 -6.79
CA PRO A 87 0.28 -14.98 -7.97
C PRO A 87 -1.11 -14.34 -7.95
N GLU A 88 -2.14 -15.10 -7.59
CA GLU A 88 -3.52 -14.58 -7.49
C GLU A 88 -3.65 -13.45 -6.47
N ARG A 89 -2.81 -13.45 -5.42
CA ARG A 89 -2.83 -12.40 -4.41
C ARG A 89 -2.04 -11.17 -4.83
N LEU A 90 -0.98 -11.37 -5.60
CA LEU A 90 -0.26 -10.28 -6.24
C LEU A 90 -1.19 -9.55 -7.22
N ASP A 91 -1.89 -10.28 -8.09
CA ASP A 91 -2.83 -9.70 -9.05
C ASP A 91 -3.93 -8.88 -8.34
N ALA A 92 -4.51 -9.43 -7.28
CA ALA A 92 -5.54 -8.74 -6.52
C ALA A 92 -4.99 -7.55 -5.72
N LEU A 93 -3.73 -7.56 -5.28
CA LEU A 93 -3.06 -6.39 -4.70
C LEU A 93 -2.84 -5.32 -5.78
N THR A 94 -2.36 -5.70 -6.97
CA THR A 94 -2.22 -4.82 -8.13
C THR A 94 -3.55 -4.13 -8.44
N GLU A 95 -4.68 -4.86 -8.45
CA GLU A 95 -6.00 -4.25 -8.65
C GLU A 95 -6.34 -3.17 -7.62
N ILE A 96 -6.00 -3.40 -6.34
CA ILE A 96 -6.26 -2.45 -5.27
C ILE A 96 -5.44 -1.18 -5.49
N LEU A 97 -4.14 -1.32 -5.80
CA LEU A 97 -3.25 -0.21 -6.06
C LEU A 97 -3.68 0.59 -7.30
N ALA A 98 -4.06 -0.13 -8.37
CA ALA A 98 -4.53 0.46 -9.61
C ALA A 98 -5.82 1.27 -9.40
N ASP A 99 -6.80 0.74 -8.66
CA ASP A 99 -8.05 1.44 -8.31
C ASP A 99 -7.78 2.68 -7.43
N MET A 100 -6.80 2.59 -6.52
CA MET A 100 -6.35 3.74 -5.73
C MET A 100 -5.70 4.83 -6.60
N CYS A 101 -4.91 4.45 -7.59
CA CYS A 101 -4.27 5.36 -8.54
C CYS A 101 -5.19 5.82 -9.68
N GLY A 102 -6.34 5.18 -9.86
CA GLY A 102 -7.28 5.47 -10.94
C GLY A 102 -6.75 5.11 -12.33
N VAL A 103 -5.94 4.06 -12.41
CA VAL A 103 -5.31 3.51 -13.63
C VAL A 103 -5.68 2.03 -13.79
N PRO A 104 -5.53 1.41 -14.98
CA PRO A 104 -5.71 -0.03 -15.13
C PRO A 104 -4.59 -0.83 -14.45
N PRO A 105 -4.82 -2.09 -14.04
CA PRO A 105 -3.81 -2.94 -13.38
C PRO A 105 -2.50 -3.07 -14.14
N THR A 106 -2.58 -3.13 -15.48
CA THR A 106 -1.39 -3.24 -16.35
C THR A 106 -0.40 -2.09 -16.16
N VAL A 107 -0.87 -0.89 -15.79
CA VAL A 107 0.03 0.25 -15.50
C VAL A 107 0.83 0.02 -14.22
N ILE A 108 0.26 -0.70 -13.25
CA ILE A 108 0.98 -1.07 -12.01
C ILE A 108 1.93 -2.24 -12.27
N ASP A 109 1.53 -3.22 -13.09
CA ASP A 109 2.36 -4.37 -13.45
C ASP A 109 3.59 -3.98 -14.30
N ASP A 110 3.47 -2.93 -15.10
CA ASP A 110 4.55 -2.39 -15.93
C ASP A 110 5.49 -1.43 -15.16
N LEU A 111 5.25 -1.18 -13.87
CA LEU A 111 6.17 -0.38 -13.05
C LEU A 111 7.48 -1.13 -12.84
N ASP A 112 8.58 -0.39 -12.85
CA ASP A 112 9.85 -0.94 -12.40
C ASP A 112 9.83 -1.18 -10.87
N PRO A 113 10.72 -2.02 -10.34
CA PRO A 113 10.74 -2.33 -8.90
C PRO A 113 10.87 -1.12 -7.97
N MET A 114 11.58 -0.05 -8.39
CA MET A 114 11.76 1.15 -7.58
C MET A 114 10.49 2.00 -7.54
N ASP A 115 9.82 2.17 -8.68
CA ASP A 115 8.53 2.87 -8.73
C ASP A 115 7.43 2.08 -8.01
N LEU A 116 7.43 0.74 -8.13
CA LEU A 116 6.52 -0.12 -7.36
C LEU A 116 6.75 0.03 -5.84
N PHE A 117 8.01 0.10 -5.41
CA PHE A 117 8.34 0.37 -4.01
C PHE A 117 7.82 1.74 -3.55
N SER A 118 7.96 2.78 -4.38
CA SER A 118 7.43 4.12 -4.11
C SER A 118 5.90 4.13 -4.00
N VAL A 119 5.20 3.37 -4.84
CA VAL A 119 3.74 3.14 -4.76
C VAL A 119 3.36 2.42 -3.46
N GLY A 120 4.11 1.39 -3.06
CA GLY A 120 3.92 0.70 -1.80
C GLY A 120 4.09 1.64 -0.60
N ARG A 121 5.16 2.45 -0.59
CA ARG A 121 5.41 3.45 0.47
C ARG A 121 4.29 4.49 0.54
N ALA A 122 3.82 5.00 -0.60
CA ALA A 122 2.70 5.94 -0.65
C ALA A 122 1.39 5.34 -0.09
N THR A 123 1.20 4.03 -0.24
CA THR A 123 0.06 3.32 0.36
C THR A 123 0.13 3.35 1.89
N LEU A 124 1.32 3.08 2.45
CA LEU A 124 1.56 3.08 3.89
C LEU A 124 1.42 4.48 4.52
N ASP A 125 1.73 5.54 3.76
CA ASP A 125 1.53 6.93 4.17
C ASP A 125 0.06 7.27 4.53
N PHE A 126 -0.92 6.53 4.01
CA PHE A 126 -2.33 6.68 4.39
C PHE A 126 -2.71 5.96 5.69
N PHE A 127 -1.81 5.12 6.22
CA PHE A 127 -1.99 4.39 7.46
C PHE A 127 -0.80 4.65 8.40
N PRO A 128 -0.71 5.86 9.01
CA PRO A 128 0.40 6.22 9.88
C PRO A 128 0.64 5.20 11.01
N ALA A 129 -0.43 4.61 11.55
CA ALA A 129 -0.33 3.56 12.57
C ALA A 129 0.41 2.30 12.09
N LEU A 130 0.33 1.98 10.78
CA LEU A 130 1.12 0.90 10.18
C LEU A 130 2.58 1.34 10.02
N MET A 131 2.81 2.54 9.50
CA MET A 131 4.17 3.09 9.38
C MET A 131 4.87 3.15 10.73
N SER A 132 4.17 3.49 11.83
CA SER A 132 4.73 3.45 13.17
C SER A 132 5.13 2.04 13.59
N ALA A 133 4.31 1.03 13.29
CA ALA A 133 4.62 -0.37 13.58
C ALA A 133 5.80 -0.92 12.76
N PHE A 134 5.96 -0.45 11.51
CA PHE A 134 7.09 -0.83 10.64
C PHE A 134 8.37 -0.03 10.93
N ALA A 135 8.27 1.25 11.29
CA ALA A 135 9.42 2.11 11.56
C ALA A 135 10.12 1.75 12.89
N SER A 136 9.42 1.11 13.83
CA SER A 136 10.01 0.50 15.03
C SER A 136 11.13 -0.50 14.71
N GLN A 137 11.21 -1.03 13.48
CA GLN A 137 12.26 -1.97 13.05
C GLN A 137 13.63 -1.32 12.77
N SER A 138 13.76 0.02 12.81
CA SER A 138 14.99 0.72 12.41
C SER A 138 15.83 1.28 13.57
N SER A 139 15.65 0.79 14.81
CA SER A 139 16.41 1.24 15.99
C SER A 139 16.90 0.09 16.86
#